data_AF-A0A8J8JQK2-F1
#
_entry.id   AF-A0A8J8JQK2-F1
#
_cell.length_a   1.000
_cell.length_b   1.000
_cell.length_c   1.000
_cell.angle_alpha   90.00
_cell.angle_beta   90.00
_cell.angle_gamma   90.00
#
_symmetry.space_group_name_H-M   'P 1'
#
loop_
_entity.id
_entity.type
_entity.pdbx_description
1 polymer ?
#
loop_
_entity_poly.entity_id
_entity_poly.type
_entity_poly.pdbx_seq_one_letter_code
_entity_poly.pdbx_strand_id
1 'polypeptide(L)' 'MGVVPDEAIKEKDDEIVVLIKEIGDLTNEVKAATEEAQRTEIINKITEKEKDLRSVRQKKGQFKAVLSQPTTLW' A
#
# COMPACT_ATOMS: atom_id res chain seq x y z
N MET A 1 -16.77 19.83 -8.38
CA MET A 1 -15.94 19.34 -7.26
C MET A 1 -16.44 17.95 -6.92
N GLY A 2 -15.74 16.90 -7.35
CA GLY A 2 -16.14 15.51 -7.10
C GLY A 2 -15.85 15.14 -5.65
N VAL A 3 -16.90 14.82 -4.90
CA VAL A 3 -16.75 14.24 -3.55
C VAL A 3 -16.18 12.84 -3.76
N VAL A 4 -15.00 12.55 -3.22
CA VAL A 4 -14.50 11.17 -3.19
C VAL A 4 -15.38 10.41 -2.20
N PRO A 5 -16.08 9.34 -2.61
CA PRO A 5 -16.92 8.57 -1.70
C PRO A 5 -16.06 7.94 -0.59
N ASP A 6 -16.58 7.91 0.63
CA ASP A 6 -15.93 7.22 1.76
C ASP A 6 -15.67 5.73 1.46
N GLU A 7 -16.49 5.14 0.57
CA GLU A 7 -16.31 3.80 0.02
C GLU A 7 -14.97 3.64 -0.72
N ALA A 8 -14.58 4.62 -1.54
CA ALA A 8 -13.29 4.59 -2.25
C ALA A 8 -12.08 4.71 -1.30
N ILE A 9 -12.25 5.31 -0.12
CA ILE A 9 -11.20 5.34 0.91
C ILE A 9 -11.11 3.99 1.63
N LYS A 10 -12.25 3.36 1.91
CA LYS A 10 -12.30 2.02 2.53
C LYS A 10 -11.72 0.94 1.61
N GLU A 11 -12.04 0.98 0.31
CA GLU A 11 -11.43 0.08 -0.67
C GLU A 11 -9.90 0.19 -0.67
N LYS A 12 -9.36 1.40 -0.53
CA LYS A 12 -7.91 1.62 -0.41
C LYS A 12 -7.34 1.13 0.91
N ASP A 13 -8.12 1.13 1.99
CA ASP A 13 -7.71 0.50 3.25
C ASP A 13 -7.65 -1.02 3.14
N ASP A 14 -8.64 -1.63 2.49
CA ASP A 14 -8.66 -3.07 2.25
C ASP A 14 -7.50 -3.49 1.34
N GLU A 15 -7.21 -2.73 0.27
CA GLU A 15 -6.03 -2.94 -0.59
C GLU A 15 -4.71 -2.87 0.20
N ILE A 16 -4.58 -1.91 1.14
CA ILE A 16 -3.40 -1.79 2.00
C ILE A 16 -3.26 -3.03 2.90
N VAL A 17 -4.36 -3.51 3.49
CA VAL A 17 -4.33 -4.68 4.36
C VAL A 17 -3.93 -5.93 3.58
N VAL A 18 -4.44 -6.11 2.36
CA VAL A 18 -4.06 -7.21 1.47
C VAL A 18 -2.57 -7.15 1.13
N LEU A 19 -2.06 -6.00 0.69
CA LEU A 19 -0.65 -5.83 0.36
C LEU A 19 0.28 -6.08 1.56
N ILE A 20 -0.11 -5.67 2.77
CA ILE A 20 0.66 -5.96 4.00
C ILE A 20 0.73 -7.46 4.27
N LYS A 21 -0.39 -8.18 4.12
CA LYS A 21 -0.41 -9.64 4.31
C LYS A 21 0.49 -10.33 3.29
N GLU A 22 0.37 -9.96 2.01
CA GLU A 22 1.20 -10.54 0.96
C GLU A 22 2.70 -10.27 1.16
N ILE A 23 3.07 -9.08 1.60
CA ILE A 23 4.47 -8.78 1.97
C ILE A 23 4.89 -9.65 3.15
N GLY A 24 4.06 -9.80 4.18
CA GLY A 24 4.32 -10.65 5.34
C GLY A 24 4.56 -12.11 4.96
N ASP A 25 3.72 -12.64 4.07
CA ASP A 25 3.84 -14.01 3.56
C ASP A 25 5.14 -14.19 2.76
N LEU A 26 5.46 -13.28 1.84
CA LEU A 26 6.74 -13.29 1.11
C LEU A 26 7.93 -13.18 2.06
N THR A 27 7.83 -12.42 3.15
CA THR A 27 8.90 -12.29 4.14
C THR A 27 9.12 -13.62 4.89
N ASN A 28 8.05 -14.38 5.14
CA ASN A 28 8.15 -15.71 5.72
C ASN A 28 8.79 -16.70 4.72
N GLU A 29 8.47 -16.57 3.43
CA GLU A 29 9.12 -17.34 2.36
C GLU A 29 10.62 -17.04 2.27
N VAL A 30 11.05 -15.77 2.40
CA VAL A 30 12.50 -15.42 2.46
C VAL A 30 13.19 -16.13 3.62
N LYS A 31 12.54 -16.18 4.79
CA LYS A 31 13.11 -16.84 5.98
C LYS A 31 13.22 -18.36 5.81
N ALA A 32 12.27 -18.96 5.11
CA ALA A 32 12.25 -20.40 4.81
C ALA A 32 13.18 -20.77 3.65
N ALA A 33 13.47 -19.85 2.73
CA ALA A 33 14.36 -20.08 1.60
C ALA A 33 15.79 -20.35 2.07
N THR A 34 16.39 -21.43 1.58
CA THR A 34 17.78 -21.83 1.89
C THR A 34 18.76 -21.43 0.79
N GLU A 35 18.28 -21.16 -0.43
CA GLU A 35 19.10 -20.73 -1.56
C GLU A 35 19.18 -19.21 -1.66
N GLU A 36 20.39 -18.67 -1.83
CA GLU A 36 20.61 -17.21 -1.96
C GLU A 36 19.94 -16.61 -3.19
N ALA A 37 19.90 -17.33 -4.31
CA ALA A 37 19.23 -16.88 -5.53
C ALA A 37 17.70 -16.77 -5.35
N GLN A 38 17.10 -17.71 -4.61
CA GLN A 38 15.67 -17.65 -4.29
C GLN A 38 15.38 -16.50 -3.32
N ARG A 39 16.26 -16.28 -2.34
CA ARG A 39 16.13 -15.13 -1.42
C ARG A 39 16.17 -13.79 -2.15
N THR A 40 17.08 -13.60 -3.11
CA THR A 40 17.18 -12.34 -3.86
C THR A 40 15.95 -12.12 -4.75
N GLU A 41 15.42 -13.16 -5.39
CA GLU A 41 14.16 -13.07 -6.15
C GLU A 41 12.96 -12.69 -5.27
N ILE A 42 12.83 -13.31 -4.10
CA ILE A 42 11.72 -13.00 -3.19
C ILE A 42 11.89 -11.59 -2.60
N ILE A 43 13.12 -11.16 -2.28
CA ILE A 43 13.40 -9.79 -1.85
C ILE A 43 13.02 -8.78 -2.94
N ASN A 44 13.35 -9.04 -4.20
CA ASN A 44 12.95 -8.16 -5.31
C ASN A 44 11.42 -8.04 -5.39
N LYS A 45 10.70 -9.16 -5.29
CA LYS A 45 9.22 -9.17 -5.25
C LYS A 45 8.66 -8.38 -4.06
N ILE A 46 9.28 -8.49 -2.87
CA ILE A 46 8.92 -7.69 -1.70
C ILE A 46 9.10 -6.20 -2.01
N THR A 47 10.24 -5.80 -2.58
CA THR A 47 10.49 -4.38 -2.89
C THR A 47 9.54 -3.79 -3.92
N GLU A 48 9.07 -4.58 -4.89
CA GLU A 48 8.02 -4.17 -5.83
C GLU A 48 6.69 -3.95 -5.10
N LYS A 49 6.26 -4.90 -4.27
CA LYS A 49 5.02 -4.76 -3.49
C LYS A 49 5.07 -3.64 -2.47
N GLU A 50 6.24 -3.34 -1.89
CA GLU A 50 6.42 -2.17 -1.02
C GLU A 50 6.24 -0.84 -1.77
N LYS A 51 6.72 -0.75 -3.03
CA LYS A 51 6.47 0.41 -3.89
C LYS A 51 4.98 0.56 -4.19
N ASP A 52 4.29 -0.54 -4.48
CA ASP A 52 2.85 -0.54 -4.72
C ASP A 52 2.09 -0.07 -3.49
N LEU A 53 2.42 -0.59 -2.31
CA LEU A 53 1.85 -0.18 -1.03
C LEU A 53 2.08 1.32 -0.74
N ARG A 54 3.27 1.84 -1.08
CA ARG A 54 3.55 3.28 -0.98
C ARG A 54 2.66 4.09 -1.92
N SER A 55 2.44 3.61 -3.15
CA SER A 55 1.56 4.27 -4.13
C SER A 55 0.10 4.32 -3.67
N VAL A 56 -0.41 3.22 -3.10
CA VAL A 56 -1.79 3.12 -2.60
C VAL A 56 -1.99 4.05 -1.40
N ARG A 57 -1.02 4.10 -0.47
CA ARG A 57 -1.04 5.06 0.65
C ARG A 57 -1.02 6.52 0.18
N GLN A 58 -0.22 6.84 -0.84
CA GLN A 58 -0.16 8.19 -1.39
C GLN A 58 -1.48 8.59 -2.04
N LYS A 59 -2.10 7.69 -2.83
CA LYS A 59 -3.43 7.92 -3.42
C LYS A 59 -4.50 8.10 -2.36
N LYS A 60 -4.49 7.30 -1.30
CA LYS A 60 -5.39 7.49 -0.14
C LYS A 60 -5.20 8.86 0.51
N GLY A 61 -3.95 9.30 0.68
CA GLY A 61 -3.62 10.63 1.19
C GLY A 61 -4.16 11.75 0.30
N GLN A 62 -4.04 11.61 -1.03
CA GLN A 62 -4.60 12.55 -1.99
C GLN A 62 -6.14 12.60 -1.91
N PHE A 63 -6.81 11.45 -1.79
CA PHE A 63 -8.27 11.41 -1.60
C PHE A 63 -8.71 12.16 -0.34
N LYS A 64 -7.99 11.99 0.78
CA LYS A 64 -8.26 12.74 2.00
C LYS A 64 -8.00 14.25 1.86
N ALA A 65 -6.94 14.64 1.14
CA ALA A 65 -6.61 16.05 0.90
C ALA A 65 -7.62 16.76 -0.03
N VAL A 66 -8.24 16.03 -0.97
CA VAL A 66 -9.33 16.55 -1.81
C VAL A 66 -10.63 16.69 -1.02
N LEU A 67 -10.86 15.83 -0.03
CA LEU A 67 -12.02 15.90 0.88
C LEU A 67 -11.90 17.02 1.93
N SER A 68 -10.69 17.39 2.35
CA SER A 68 -10.49 18.57 3.20
C SER A 68 -10.79 19.83 2.38
N GLN A 69 -12.03 20.31 2.48
CA GLN A 69 -12.43 21.64 1.99
C GLN A 69 -11.47 22.73 2.49
N PRO A 70 -11.32 23.84 1.74
CA PRO A 70 -10.38 24.89 2.10
C PRO A 70 -10.70 25.37 3.51
N THR A 71 -9.75 25.19 4.43
CA THR A 71 -9.78 25.87 5.72
C THR A 71 -10.03 27.35 5.46
N THR A 72 -11.21 27.85 5.82
CA THR A 72 -11.48 29.28 5.84
C THR A 72 -10.50 29.91 6.82
N LEU A 73 -9.44 30.51 6.29
CA LEU A 73 -8.59 31.42 7.03
C LEU A 73 -9.44 32.67 7.32
N TRP A 74 -9.84 32.82 8.58
CA TRP A 74 -10.38 34.08 9.10
C TRP A 74 -9.26 35.11 9.23
#